data_AF-M4D6A9-F1
#
_entry.id   AF-M4D6A9-F1
#
_cell.length_a   1.000
_cell.length_b   1.000
_cell.length_c   1.000
_cell.angle_alpha   90.00
_cell.angle_beta   90.00
_cell.angle_gamma   90.00
#
_symmetry.space_group_name_H-M   'P 1'
#
loop_
_entity.id
_entity.type
_entity.pdbx_description
1 polymer ?
#
loop_
_entity_poly.entity_id
_entity_poly.type
_entity_poly.pdbx_seq_one_letter_code
_entity_poly.pdbx_strand_id
1 'polypeptide(L)' 'MSGGGYYFWVQVSLAASNRIGKEVVETEHGPSQITFYGNSFIAGEIVAEADDKTEAVLVAQFNLEKIKSKRQSWGGVP' A
#
# COMPACT_ATOMS: atom_id res chain seq x y z
N MET A 1 -20.90 11.62 -9.00
CA MET A 1 -19.66 11.65 -8.19
C MET A 1 -18.83 10.46 -8.64
N SER A 2 -17.90 10.70 -9.56
CA SER A 2 -17.01 9.68 -10.12
C SER A 2 -15.96 9.31 -9.06
N GLY A 3 -16.06 8.10 -8.51
CA GLY A 3 -15.03 7.55 -7.64
C GLY A 3 -13.70 7.50 -8.37
N GLY A 4 -12.69 8.18 -7.85
CA GLY A 4 -11.32 8.10 -8.33
C GLY A 4 -10.78 6.72 -8.03
N GLY A 5 -11.01 5.77 -8.94
CA GLY A 5 -10.40 4.45 -8.87
C GLY A 5 -8.89 4.57 -9.04
N TYR A 6 -8.13 3.97 -8.14
CA TYR A 6 -6.69 3.83 -8.31
C TYR A 6 -6.42 2.92 -9.51
N TYR A 7 -6.12 3.51 -10.67
CA TYR A 7 -5.72 2.75 -11.85
C TYR A 7 -4.28 2.28 -11.68
N PHE A 8 -4.11 0.99 -11.36
CA PHE A 8 -2.81 0.33 -11.40
C PHE A 8 -2.36 0.16 -12.85
N TRP A 9 -1.55 1.11 -13.34
CA TRP A 9 -0.93 1.04 -14.68
C TRP A 9 -0.09 -0.23 -14.87
N VAL A 10 0.45 -0.76 -13.77
CA VAL A 10 1.15 -2.04 -13.75
C VAL A 10 0.26 -3.04 -13.03
N GLN A 11 -0.21 -4.07 -13.74
CA GLN A 11 -1.06 -5.10 -13.16
C GLN A 11 -0.26 -6.10 -12.31
N VAL A 12 0.25 -5.64 -11.18
CA VAL A 12 0.98 -6.39 -10.15
C VAL A 12 0.29 -6.19 -8.80
N SER A 13 0.41 -7.18 -7.91
CA SER A 13 0.10 -6.98 -6.50
C SER A 13 1.25 -6.25 -5.80
N LEU A 14 0.92 -5.34 -4.90
CA LEU A 14 1.84 -4.52 -4.10
C LEU A 14 1.46 -4.63 -2.62
N ALA A 15 2.46 -4.68 -1.75
CA ALA A 15 2.29 -4.53 -0.32
C ALA A 15 3.17 -3.38 0.16
N ALA A 16 2.59 -2.46 0.93
CA ALA A 16 3.29 -1.35 1.57
C ALA A 16 3.11 -1.47 3.08
N SER A 17 4.22 -1.44 3.82
CA SER A 17 4.24 -1.45 5.28
C SER A 17 4.84 -0.15 5.77
N ASN A 18 4.12 0.52 6.67
CA ASN A 18 4.50 1.81 7.22
C ASN A 18 4.28 1.81 8.73
N ARG A 19 5.14 2.54 9.44
CA ARG A 19 5.17 2.58 10.90
C ARG A 19 3.96 3.37 11.44
N ILE A 20 3.61 3.12 12.71
CA ILE A 20 2.62 3.88 13.48
C ILE A 20 3.28 4.52 14.71
N GLY A 21 2.65 5.55 15.26
CA GLY A 21 3.05 6.14 16.54
C GLY A 21 4.05 7.29 16.40
N LYS A 22 4.44 7.84 17.55
CA LYS A 22 5.26 9.05 17.66
C LYS A 22 6.65 8.70 18.19
N GLU A 23 7.68 9.10 17.46
CA GLU A 23 9.06 8.97 17.89
C GLU A 23 9.66 10.37 18.07
N VAL A 24 10.39 10.55 19.17
CA VAL A 24 11.12 11.77 19.48
C VAL A 24 12.60 11.41 19.51
N VAL A 25 13.41 12.13 18.75
CA VAL A 25 14.84 11.90 18.57
C VAL A 25 15.59 13.18 18.91
N GLU A 26 16.60 13.09 19.76
CA GLU A 26 17.48 14.22 20.05
C GLU A 26 18.41 14.48 18.86
N THR A 27 18.47 15.73 18.42
CA THR A 27 19.36 16.18 17.33
C THR A 27 20.28 17.28 17.83
N GLU A 28 21.29 17.65 17.03
CA GLU A 28 22.17 18.78 17.30
C GLU A 28 21.43 20.13 17.42
N HIS A 29 20.18 20.20 16.97
CA HIS A 29 19.30 21.38 17.04
C HIS A 29 18.16 21.23 18.08
N GLY A 30 18.22 20.21 18.94
CA GLY A 30 17.21 19.90 19.95
C GLY A 30 16.30 18.72 19.56
N PRO A 31 15.23 18.47 20.34
CA PRO A 31 14.35 17.33 20.12
C PRO A 31 13.54 17.49 18.83
N SER A 32 13.70 16.54 17.93
CA SER A 32 12.92 16.39 16.71
C SER A 32 11.86 15.31 16.88
N GLN A 33 10.69 15.49 16.27
CA GLN A 33 9.57 14.58 16.42
C GLN A 33 9.01 14.17 15.06
N ILE A 34 8.77 12.88 14.90
CA ILE A 34 8.05 12.30 13.76
C ILE A 34 6.83 11.56 14.28
N THR A 35 5.67 11.81 13.65
CA THR A 35 4.46 11.02 13.88
C THR A 35 4.22 10.18 12.65
N PHE A 36 4.46 8.88 12.76
CA PHE A 36 4.24 7.94 11.68
C PHE A 36 2.74 7.67 11.53
N TYR A 37 2.29 7.58 10.28
CA TYR A 37 0.88 7.65 9.91
C TYR A 37 0.27 6.28 9.55
N GLY A 38 0.96 5.17 9.79
CA GLY A 38 0.46 3.84 9.44
C GLY A 38 0.01 3.78 7.99
N ASN A 39 -1.25 3.44 7.76
CA ASN A 39 -1.80 3.27 6.41
C ASN A 39 -1.00 2.24 5.61
N SER A 40 -0.59 1.16 6.28
CA SER A 40 -0.07 -0.02 5.59
C SER A 40 -1.20 -0.63 4.76
N PHE A 41 -0.92 -1.11 3.55
CA PHE A 41 -1.94 -1.67 2.69
C PHE A 41 -1.41 -2.72 1.72
N ILE A 42 -2.30 -3.57 1.24
CA ILE A 42 -2.06 -4.51 0.15
C ILE A 42 -2.99 -4.16 -1.01
N ALA A 43 -2.44 -4.00 -2.20
CA ALA A 43 -3.17 -3.57 -3.39
C ALA A 43 -2.89 -4.42 -4.63
N GLY A 44 -3.94 -4.67 -5.39
CA GLY A 44 -3.94 -4.87 -6.85
C GLY A 44 -5.15 -4.12 -7.45
N GLU A 45 -6.29 -4.25 -6.77
CA GLU A 45 -7.22 -3.19 -6.35
C GLU A 45 -7.03 -3.10 -4.81
N ILE A 46 -7.34 -2.03 -4.06
CA ILE A 46 -7.05 -2.04 -2.60
C ILE A 46 -7.84 -3.20 -1.95
N VAL A 47 -7.13 -4.18 -1.38
CA VAL A 47 -7.74 -5.41 -0.83
C VAL A 47 -7.61 -5.52 0.69
N ALA A 48 -6.68 -4.79 1.30
CA ALA A 48 -6.53 -4.70 2.75
C ALA A 48 -5.79 -3.40 3.11
N GLU A 49 -6.20 -2.74 4.19
CA GLU A 49 -5.62 -1.48 4.68
C GLU A 49 -5.68 -1.45 6.20
N ALA A 50 -4.62 -0.94 6.84
CA ALA A 50 -4.52 -0.66 8.27
C ALA A 50 -4.72 0.85 8.52
N ASP A 51 -5.09 1.22 9.74
CA ASP A 51 -5.21 2.64 10.11
C ASP A 51 -3.85 3.28 10.47
N ASP A 52 -3.90 4.49 11.02
CA ASP A 52 -2.73 5.30 11.38
C ASP A 52 -2.20 5.08 12.81
N LYS A 53 -2.84 4.21 13.61
CA LYS A 53 -2.66 4.19 15.08
C LYS A 53 -2.55 2.80 15.68
N THR A 54 -3.05 1.77 15.01
CA THR A 54 -3.21 0.44 15.58
C THR A 54 -2.26 -0.57 14.95
N GLU A 55 -1.75 -1.47 15.79
CA GLU A 55 -0.97 -2.60 15.30
C GLU A 55 -1.88 -3.52 14.48
N ALA A 56 -1.42 -3.89 13.28
CA ALA A 56 -2.22 -4.64 12.33
C ALA A 56 -1.39 -5.71 11.62
N VAL A 57 -2.05 -6.83 11.32
CA VAL A 57 -1.53 -7.89 10.45
C VAL A 57 -2.45 -7.99 9.24
N LEU A 58 -1.96 -7.58 8.08
CA LEU A 58 -2.71 -7.64 6.82
C LEU A 58 -2.36 -8.92 6.07
N VAL A 59 -3.39 -9.65 5.63
CA VAL A 59 -3.25 -10.89 4.85
C VAL A 59 -4.14 -10.80 3.63
N ALA A 60 -3.59 -11.12 2.46
CA ALA A 60 -4.34 -11.21 1.22
C ALA A 60 -3.82 -12.37 0.37
N GLN A 61 -4.72 -12.97 -0.41
CA GLN A 61 -4.39 -14.05 -1.34
C GLN A 61 -4.58 -13.57 -2.78
N PHE A 62 -3.59 -13.83 -3.62
CA PHE A 62 -3.63 -13.49 -5.04
C PHE A 62 -3.51 -14.73 -5.91
N ASN A 63 -4.32 -14.81 -6.96
CA ASN A 63 -4.12 -15.77 -8.03
C ASN A 63 -3.19 -15.15 -9.09
N LEU A 64 -1.94 -15.61 -9.10
CA LEU A 64 -0.90 -15.08 -9.99
C LEU A 64 -1.20 -15.36 -11.47
N GLU A 65 -1.84 -16.48 -11.80
CA GLU A 65 -2.22 -16.80 -13.18
C GLU A 65 -3.29 -15.84 -13.70
N LYS A 66 -4.28 -15.50 -12.86
CA LYS A 66 -5.31 -14.52 -13.20
C LYS A 66 -4.72 -13.12 -13.42
N ILE A 67 -3.78 -12.71 -12.56
CA ILE A 67 -3.09 -11.42 -12.67
C ILE A 67 -2.23 -11.39 -13.94
N LYS A 68 -1.51 -12.47 -14.25
CA LYS A 68 -0.71 -12.61 -15.47
C LYS A 68 -1.57 -12.52 -16.73
N SER A 69 -2.69 -13.25 -16.77
CA SER A 69 -3.64 -13.20 -17.88
C SER A 69 -4.22 -11.80 -18.09
N LYS A 70 -4.63 -11.12 -17.00
CA LYS A 70 -5.14 -9.75 -17.04
C LYS A 70 -4.08 -8.75 -17.50
N ARG A 71 -2.81 -8.94 -17.10
CA ARG A 71 -1.67 -8.13 -17.56
C ARG A 71 -1.44 -8.30 -19.05
N GLN A 72 -1.51 -9.52 -19.56
CA GLN A 72 -1.31 -9.83 -20.98
C GLN A 72 -2.43 -9.27 -21.87
N SER A 73 -3.66 -9.14 -21.35
CA SER A 73 -4.78 -8.58 -22.12
C SER A 73 -4.76 -7.05 -22.21
N TRP A 74 -3.97 -6.37 -21.36
CA TRP A 74 -3.77 -4.92 -21.44
C TRP A 74 -2.50 -4.60 -22.22
N GLY A 75 -2.67 -3.98 -23.38
CA GLY A 75 -1.57 -3.62 -24.27
C GLY A 75 -1.40 -4.56 -25.46
N GLY A 76 -2.49 -5.16 -25.95
CA GLY A 76 -2.49 -6.01 -27.14
C GLY A 76 -1.62 -5.44 -28.26
N VAL A 77 -0.44 -6.02 -28.39
CA VAL A 77 0.24 -6.16 -29.68
C VAL A 77 0.18 -7.67 -29.94
N PRO A 78 -0.27 -8.11 -31.12
CA PRO A 78 -0.28 -9.53 -31.49
C PRO A 78 1.05 -10.23 -31.22
#